data_AF-E1SNK1-F1
#
_entry.id   AF-E1SNK1-F1
#
_cell.length_a   1.000
_cell.length_b   1.000
_cell.length_c   1.000
_cell.angle_alpha   90.00
_cell.angle_beta   90.00
_cell.angle_gamma   90.00
#
_symmetry.space_group_name_H-M   'P 1'
#
loop_
_entity.id
_entity.type
_entity.pdbx_description
1 polymer ?
#
loop_
_entity_poly.entity_id
_entity_poly.type
_entity_poly.pdbx_seq_one_letter_code
_entity_poly.pdbx_strand_id
1 'polypeptide(L)'
;MSDSNNAFFNRANDLIQLANKQNQDKEVKTGEVSASFMYALARYNAWFGSTSFQSQEQMQSKKQEMLDYYVEEYKKMLENNLDDYIEHFDHYRSTQK
;
A
#
# COMPACT_ATOMS: atom_id res chain seq x y z
N MET A 1 6.36 10.85 19.25
CA MET A 1 6.05 9.59 18.51
C MET A 1 7.17 8.60 18.84
N SER A 2 6.87 7.36 19.21
CA SER A 2 7.89 6.38 19.61
C SER A 2 8.79 5.98 18.43
N ASP A 3 10.03 5.58 18.71
CA ASP A 3 11.02 5.18 17.69
C ASP A 3 10.53 4.04 16.77
N SER A 4 9.62 3.18 17.27
CA SER A 4 8.99 2.10 16.50
C SER A 4 8.08 2.62 15.38
N ASN A 5 7.31 3.70 15.62
CA ASN A 5 6.47 4.31 14.60
C ASN A 5 7.35 4.89 13.47
N ASN A 6 8.49 5.47 13.82
CA ASN A 6 9.44 6.01 12.84
C ASN A 6 9.97 4.92 11.89
N ALA A 7 10.32 3.74 12.42
CA ALA A 7 10.79 2.63 11.60
C ALA A 7 9.75 2.08 10.61
N PHE A 8 8.46 2.05 10.99
CA PHE A 8 7.39 1.68 10.07
C PHE A 8 7.27 2.68 8.91
N PHE A 9 7.18 3.98 9.21
CA PHE A 9 7.07 5.01 8.18
C PHE A 9 8.29 5.05 7.27
N ASN A 10 9.50 4.84 7.81
CA ASN A 10 10.71 4.77 6.99
C ASN A 10 10.65 3.64 5.96
N ARG A 11 10.22 2.43 6.35
CA ARG A 11 10.06 1.33 5.39
C ARG A 11 9.00 1.62 4.34
N ALA A 12 7.87 2.23 4.72
CA ALA A 12 6.84 2.64 3.76
C ALA A 12 7.38 3.68 2.77
N ASN A 13 8.14 4.67 3.27
CA ASN A 13 8.78 5.69 2.45
C ASN A 13 9.81 5.10 1.49
N ASP A 14 10.58 4.09 1.88
CA ASP A 14 11.54 3.42 0.98
C ASP A 14 10.83 2.78 -0.22
N LEU A 15 9.65 2.18 0.00
CA LEU A 15 8.83 1.63 -1.09
C LEU A 15 8.29 2.73 -2.00
N ILE A 16 7.82 3.85 -1.43
CA ILE A 16 7.37 5.02 -2.19
C ILE A 16 8.52 5.62 -3.00
N GLN A 17 9.74 5.70 -2.44
CA GLN A 17 10.91 6.18 -3.16
C GLN A 17 11.23 5.32 -4.38
N LEU A 18 11.07 4.00 -4.28
CA LEU A 18 11.22 3.10 -5.42
C LEU A 18 10.17 3.38 -6.49
N ALA A 19 8.90 3.53 -6.10
CA ALA A 19 7.82 3.90 -7.03
C ALA A 19 8.09 5.26 -7.70
N ASN A 20 8.58 6.25 -6.94
CA ASN A 20 8.92 7.57 -7.46
C ASN A 20 10.07 7.53 -8.48
N LYS A 21 11.04 6.63 -8.31
CA LYS A 21 12.11 6.37 -9.30
C LYS A 21 11.55 5.79 -10.59
N GLN A 22 10.62 4.84 -10.50
CA GLN A 22 9.93 4.27 -11.67
C GLN A 22 9.07 5.33 -12.38
N ASN A 23 8.43 6.22 -11.62
CA ASN A 23 7.62 7.33 -12.13
C ASN A 23 8.45 8.47 -12.77
N GLN A 24 9.78 8.37 -12.84
CA GLN A 24 10.62 9.28 -13.63
C GLN A 24 10.67 8.91 -15.12
N ASP A 25 10.25 7.69 -15.48
CA ASP A 25 10.17 7.27 -16.88
C ASP A 25 9.03 8.02 -17.58
N LYS A 26 9.36 8.76 -18.64
CA LYS A 26 8.40 9.58 -19.40
C LYS A 26 7.42 8.75 -20.22
N GLU A 27 7.76 7.49 -20.51
CA GLU A 27 6.91 6.58 -21.26
C GLU A 27 5.89 5.86 -20.37
N VAL A 28 6.05 5.93 -19.04
CA VAL A 28 5.19 5.26 -18.06
C VAL A 28 4.25 6.26 -17.41
N LYS A 29 2.95 5.98 -17.41
CA LYS A 29 1.98 6.82 -16.68
C LYS A 29 2.05 6.53 -15.19
N THR A 30 1.82 7.56 -14.37
CA THR A 30 1.78 7.40 -12.90
C THR A 30 0.77 6.34 -12.44
N GLY A 31 -0.36 6.20 -13.15
CA GLY A 31 -1.33 5.13 -12.89
C GLY A 31 -0.78 3.71 -13.08
N GLU A 32 0.17 3.50 -14.00
CA GLU A 32 0.81 2.20 -14.23
C GLU A 32 1.78 1.84 -13.10
N VAL A 33 2.51 2.83 -12.58
CA VAL A 33 3.35 2.66 -11.39
C VAL A 33 2.48 2.35 -10.17
N SER A 34 1.36 3.08 -9.98
CA SER A 34 0.40 2.83 -8.92
C SER A 34 -0.17 1.40 -8.98
N ALA A 35 -0.60 0.95 -10.16
CA ALA A 35 -1.08 -0.41 -10.37
C ALA A 35 -0.01 -1.47 -10.07
N SER A 36 1.23 -1.22 -10.48
CA SER A 36 2.38 -2.09 -10.18
C SER A 36 2.62 -2.19 -8.67
N PHE A 37 2.47 -1.08 -7.95
CA PHE A 37 2.62 -1.02 -6.50
C PHE A 37 1.53 -1.82 -5.77
N MET A 38 0.26 -1.69 -6.20
CA MET A 38 -0.85 -2.51 -5.67
C MET A 38 -0.62 -4.00 -5.92
N TYR A 39 -0.15 -4.37 -7.11
CA TYR A 39 0.16 -5.77 -7.43
C TYR A 39 1.33 -6.32 -6.61
N ALA A 40 2.37 -5.51 -6.39
CA ALA A 40 3.49 -5.89 -5.52
C ALA A 40 3.03 -6.16 -4.08
N LEU A 41 2.20 -5.27 -3.52
CA LEU A 41 1.62 -5.46 -2.19
C LEU A 41 0.79 -6.75 -2.10
N ALA A 42 -0.07 -7.01 -3.08
CA ALA A 42 -0.89 -8.22 -3.12
C ALA A 42 -0.03 -9.50 -3.11
N ARG A 43 1.05 -9.55 -3.90
CA ARG A 43 1.97 -10.71 -3.95
C ARG A 43 2.71 -10.89 -2.63
N TYR A 44 3.17 -9.79 -2.03
CA TYR A 44 3.88 -9.84 -0.75
C TYR A 44 2.97 -10.35 0.37
N ASN A 45 1.74 -9.82 0.47
CA ASN A 45 0.77 -10.26 1.47
C ASN A 45 0.33 -11.71 1.26
N ALA A 46 0.16 -12.16 0.02
CA ALA A 46 -0.15 -13.56 -0.28
C ALA A 46 0.97 -14.51 0.19
N TRP A 47 2.24 -14.15 -0.06
CA TRP A 47 3.38 -14.91 0.44
C TRP A 47 3.44 -14.91 1.97
N PHE A 48 3.42 -13.73 2.59
CA PHE A 48 3.51 -13.61 4.05
C PHE A 48 2.38 -14.38 4.74
N GLY A 49 1.15 -14.23 4.25
CA GLY A 49 -0.01 -14.95 4.74
C GLY A 49 0.14 -16.47 4.63
N SER A 50 0.71 -16.98 3.53
CA SER A 50 0.96 -18.42 3.36
C SER A 50 1.89 -19.02 4.42
N THR A 51 2.80 -18.23 5.01
CA THR A 51 3.76 -18.71 6.02
C THR A 51 3.12 -19.14 7.34
N SER A 52 1.84 -18.79 7.56
CA SER A 52 1.10 -19.08 8.79
C SER A 52 0.38 -20.44 8.79
N PHE A 53 0.49 -21.23 7.72
CA PHE A 53 -0.24 -22.49 7.56
C PHE A 53 0.68 -23.70 7.46
N GLN A 54 0.19 -24.84 7.95
CA GLN A 54 0.93 -26.11 7.89
C GLN A 54 0.53 -26.99 6.70
N SER A 55 -0.56 -26.65 6.01
CA SER A 55 -1.09 -27.40 4.86
C SER A 55 -1.89 -26.51 3.91
N GLN A 56 -2.05 -26.97 2.68
CA GLN A 56 -2.87 -26.31 1.67
C GLN A 56 -4.34 -26.24 2.09
N GLU A 57 -4.87 -27.28 2.76
CA GLU A 57 -6.27 -27.34 3.18
C GLU A 57 -6.57 -26.29 4.26
N GLN A 58 -5.66 -26.12 5.22
CA GLN A 58 -5.76 -25.05 6.22
C GLN A 58 -5.75 -23.68 5.56
N MET A 59 -4.77 -23.41 4.68
CA MET A 59 -4.68 -22.13 3.97
C MET A 59 -5.95 -21.87 3.13
N GLN A 60 -6.43 -22.88 2.41
CA GLN A 60 -7.64 -22.77 1.59
C GLN A 60 -8.87 -22.45 2.45
N SER A 61 -9.01 -23.05 3.63
CA SER A 61 -10.12 -22.77 4.56
C SER A 61 -10.08 -21.34 5.13
N LYS A 62 -8.89 -20.71 5.16
CA LYS A 62 -8.67 -19.37 5.70
C LYS A 62 -8.52 -18.28 4.64
N LYS A 63 -8.51 -18.64 3.36
CA LYS A 63 -8.30 -17.72 2.24
C LYS A 63 -9.21 -16.50 2.28
N GLN A 64 -10.52 -16.69 2.51
CA GLN A 64 -11.46 -15.57 2.50
C GLN A 64 -11.23 -14.62 3.68
N GLU A 65 -11.02 -15.18 4.89
CA GLU A 65 -10.70 -14.40 6.10
C GLU A 65 -9.45 -13.54 5.91
N MET A 66 -8.41 -14.09 5.26
CA MET A 66 -7.19 -13.33 4.93
C MET A 66 -7.45 -12.22 3.92
N LEU A 67 -8.24 -12.49 2.87
CA LEU A 67 -8.58 -11.49 1.86
C LEU A 67 -9.33 -10.32 2.49
N ASP A 68 -10.34 -10.62 3.32
CA ASP A 68 -11.15 -9.60 3.99
C ASP A 68 -10.28 -8.73 4.91
N TYR A 69 -9.40 -9.35 5.70
CA TYR A 69 -8.44 -8.63 6.55
C TYR A 69 -7.55 -7.67 5.75
N TYR A 70 -6.89 -8.14 4.69
CA TYR A 70 -5.98 -7.28 3.93
C TYR A 70 -6.70 -6.15 3.19
N VAL A 71 -7.89 -6.41 2.65
CA VAL A 71 -8.70 -5.38 1.98
C VAL A 71 -9.21 -4.34 2.96
N GLU A 72 -9.67 -4.76 4.15
CA GLU A 72 -10.15 -3.85 5.18
C GLU A 72 -9.03 -2.94 5.69
N GLU A 73 -7.86 -3.50 6.00
CA GLU A 73 -6.71 -2.70 6.46
C GLU A 73 -6.22 -1.73 5.38
N TYR A 74 -6.16 -2.16 4.11
CA TYR A 74 -5.82 -1.27 3.00
C TYR A 74 -6.84 -0.15 2.85
N LYS A 75 -8.14 -0.47 2.94
CA LYS A 75 -9.22 0.50 2.85
C LYS A 75 -9.09 1.57 3.94
N LYS A 76 -8.90 1.19 5.20
CA LYS A 76 -8.71 2.14 6.32
C LYS A 76 -7.54 3.09 6.07
N MET A 77 -6.40 2.54 5.62
CA MET A 77 -5.23 3.36 5.31
C MET A 77 -5.50 4.32 4.15
N LEU A 78 -6.15 3.85 3.08
CA LEU A 78 -6.46 4.67 1.92
C LEU A 78 -7.46 5.77 2.26
N GLU A 79 -8.52 5.47 3.02
CA GLU A 79 -9.51 6.44 3.49
C GLU A 79 -8.83 7.57 4.26
N ASN A 80 -7.98 7.27 5.25
CA ASN A 80 -7.27 8.28 6.02
C ASN A 80 -6.38 9.20 5.15
N ASN A 81 -5.71 8.64 4.13
CA ASN A 81 -4.90 9.46 3.22
C ASN A 81 -5.78 10.32 2.30
N LEU A 82 -6.89 9.78 1.80
CA LEU A 82 -7.82 10.54 0.96
C LEU A 82 -8.49 11.67 1.74
N ASP A 83 -8.87 11.42 2.99
CA ASP A 83 -9.46 12.43 3.87
C ASP A 83 -8.49 13.61 4.08
N ASP A 84 -7.19 13.35 4.24
CA ASP A 84 -6.17 14.41 4.32
C ASP A 84 -6.09 15.25 3.02
N TYR A 85 -6.09 14.61 1.85
CA TYR A 85 -6.12 15.33 0.57
C TYR A 85 -7.42 16.12 0.36
N ILE A 86 -8.56 15.62 0.87
CA ILE A 86 -9.86 16.29 0.79
C ILE A 86 -9.88 17.50 1.72
N GLU A 87 -9.45 17.35 2.98
CA GLU A 87 -9.40 18.42 3.98
C GLU A 87 -8.49 19.57 3.54
N HIS A 88 -7.35 19.24 2.92
CA HIS A 88 -6.35 20.21 2.48
C HIS A 88 -6.40 20.52 0.98
N PHE A 89 -7.51 20.20 0.30
CA PHE A 89 -7.62 20.28 -1.16
C PHE A 89 -7.20 21.65 -1.72
N ASP A 90 -7.79 22.74 -1.20
CA ASP A 90 -7.51 24.09 -1.70
C ASP A 90 -6.06 24.50 -1.45
N HIS A 91 -5.49 24.09 -0.32
CA HIS A 91 -4.09 24.37 0.03
C HIS A 91 -3.14 23.67 -0.95
N TYR A 92 -3.31 22.36 -1.17
CA TYR A 92 -2.47 21.59 -2.10
C TYR A 92 -2.66 21.98 -3.56
N ARG A 93 -3.85 22.45 -3.95
CA ARG A 93 -4.08 22.98 -5.31
C ARG A 93 -3.44 24.35 -5.51
N SER A 94 -3.43 25.21 -4.48
CA SER A 94 -2.83 26.55 -4.57
C SER A 94 -1.31 26.54 -4.79
N THR A 95 -0.64 25.44 -4.43
CA THR A 95 0.81 25.25 -4.57
C THR A 95 1.22 24.60 -5.90
N GLN A 96 0.25 24.15 -6.71
CA GLN A 96 0.47 23.60 -8.04
C GLN A 96 0.03 24.62 -9.10
N LYS A 97 0.99 25.22 -9.81
CA LYS A 97 0.75 26.06 -10.99
C LYS A 97 0.91 25.26 -12.27
#